data_AF-A0A7S4P0C0-F1
#
_entry.id   AF-A0A7S4P0C0-F1
#
_cell.length_a   1.000
_cell.length_b   1.000
_cell.length_c   1.000
_cell.angle_alpha   90.00
_cell.angle_beta   90.00
_cell.angle_gamma   90.00
#
_symmetry.space_group_name_H-M   'P 1'
#
loop_
_entity.id
_entity.type
_entity.pdbx_description
1 polymer ?
#
loop_
_entity_poly.entity_id
_entity_poly.type
_entity_poly.pdbx_seq_one_letter_code
_entity_poly.pdbx_strand_id
1 'polypeptide(L)'
;FSAHTYSLLGLCCQMLHANSYTELWSKTVSPKTAWMPNTACFTFTWLCCAMYTIIIRDMLRSLLLAIGMAEAWTSKESVCAMMVLLLLPLCLLRSLSSLAYTSFFGMLGCLYTTGFAIYRHVKGDYAKGGRFFQLLALERRPKFGDEINISKLLVLISYFHGCYQVHFDAPKFFHSLSPSTLRRFNVLTYSSFTIAGLVGAGLMIAGFLTFGEHSESLLLNNYHSNDQLATWARLATLVSILCSYPLFFGGFASGIIELTADILRSSDRQTVKVEGVHFYSCLPPLPRLLRAPCSPPSDGSLLR
;
A
#
# COMPACT_ATOMS: atom_id res chain seq x y z
N PHE A 1 -19.07 -3.34 1.25
CA PHE A 1 -18.53 -3.44 2.63
C PHE A 1 -17.33 -2.52 2.85
N SER A 2 -16.19 -2.72 2.18
CA SER A 2 -14.96 -1.95 2.43
C SER A 2 -15.10 -0.42 2.29
N ALA A 3 -15.81 0.06 1.26
CA ALA A 3 -16.11 1.49 1.09
C ALA A 3 -16.93 2.08 2.26
N HIS A 4 -17.84 1.28 2.82
CA HIS A 4 -18.67 1.70 3.95
C HIS A 4 -17.86 1.83 5.23
N THR A 5 -16.97 0.88 5.53
CA THR A 5 -16.08 0.98 6.69
C THR A 5 -15.07 2.11 6.54
N TYR A 6 -14.60 2.40 5.32
CA TYR A 6 -13.75 3.57 5.05
C TYR A 6 -14.49 4.89 5.27
N SER A 7 -15.73 4.99 4.81
CA SER A 7 -16.62 6.13 5.06
C SER A 7 -16.89 6.35 6.55
N LEU A 8 -17.10 5.27 7.30
CA LEU A 8 -17.29 5.32 8.76
C LEU A 8 -16.07 5.89 9.48
N LEU A 9 -14.84 5.54 9.04
CA LEU A 9 -13.62 6.15 9.60
C LEU A 9 -13.58 7.66 9.36
N GLY A 10 -14.00 8.13 8.18
CA GLY A 10 -14.10 9.56 7.90
C GLY A 10 -15.09 10.27 8.82
N LEU A 11 -16.25 9.65 9.10
CA LEU A 11 -17.20 10.17 10.09
C LEU A 11 -16.57 10.26 11.48
N CYS A 12 -15.89 9.21 11.94
CA CYS A 12 -15.22 9.21 13.24
C CYS A 12 -14.09 10.27 13.31
N CYS A 13 -13.35 10.47 12.22
CA CYS A 13 -12.35 11.54 12.10
C CYS A 13 -12.98 12.93 12.22
N GLN A 14 -14.15 13.14 11.63
CA GLN A 14 -14.89 14.41 11.74
C GLN A 14 -15.36 14.65 13.18
N MET A 15 -15.90 13.63 13.85
CA MET A 15 -16.46 13.75 15.19
C MET A 15 -15.37 13.92 16.27
N LEU A 16 -14.23 13.25 16.11
CA LEU A 16 -13.19 13.14 17.15
C LEU A 16 -11.94 13.97 16.83
N HIS A 17 -11.91 14.65 15.69
CA HIS A 17 -10.77 15.42 15.18
C HIS A 17 -9.44 14.65 15.28
N ALA A 18 -9.49 13.34 14.99
CA ALA A 18 -8.30 12.49 15.04
C ALA A 18 -7.54 12.56 13.71
N ASN A 19 -6.21 12.67 13.79
CA ASN A 19 -5.34 12.87 12.63
C ASN A 19 -4.63 11.58 12.18
N SER A 20 -4.62 10.54 13.02
CA SER A 20 -4.07 9.22 12.68
C SER A 20 -5.03 8.09 13.03
N TYR A 21 -4.81 6.92 12.43
CA TYR A 21 -5.63 5.73 12.65
C TYR A 21 -5.48 5.22 14.09
N THR A 22 -4.26 5.27 14.64
CA THR A 22 -3.94 4.97 16.04
C THR A 22 -4.62 5.93 17.01
N GLU A 23 -4.60 7.23 16.72
CA GLU A 23 -5.29 8.24 17.54
C GLU A 23 -6.80 7.99 17.54
N LEU A 24 -7.38 7.70 16.37
CA LEU A 24 -8.80 7.40 16.24
C LEU A 24 -9.20 6.18 17.08
N TRP A 25 -8.38 5.11 17.07
CA TRP A 25 -8.59 3.94 17.91
C TRP A 25 -8.48 4.27 19.40
N SER A 26 -7.49 5.09 19.79
CA SER A 26 -7.31 5.48 21.19
C SER A 26 -8.51 6.23 21.76
N LYS A 27 -9.19 7.05 20.94
CA LYS A 27 -10.37 7.84 21.31
C LYS A 27 -11.67 7.03 21.30
N THR A 28 -11.77 6.02 20.43
CA THR A 28 -13.01 5.22 20.23
C THR A 28 -13.06 3.94 21.05
N VAL A 29 -11.93 3.24 21.19
CA VAL A 29 -11.87 1.92 21.83
C VAL A 29 -11.15 2.02 23.17
N SER A 30 -9.84 2.27 23.14
CA SER A 30 -9.04 2.46 24.36
C SER A 30 -7.63 2.93 24.02
N PRO A 31 -7.06 3.85 24.81
CA PRO A 31 -5.63 4.18 24.72
C PRO A 31 -4.73 2.97 25.02
N LYS A 32 -5.18 2.00 25.82
CA LYS A 32 -4.38 0.83 26.20
C LYS A 32 -4.20 -0.18 25.05
N THR A 33 -5.11 -0.17 24.07
CA THR A 33 -5.08 -1.10 22.93
C THR A 33 -4.69 -0.41 21.62
N ALA A 34 -4.26 0.86 21.69
CA ALA A 34 -3.85 1.64 20.52
C ALA A 34 -2.63 1.05 19.77
N TRP A 35 -1.82 0.23 20.44
CA TRP A 35 -0.72 -0.50 19.81
C TRP A 35 -1.21 -1.50 18.74
N MET A 36 -2.42 -2.06 18.89
CA MET A 36 -2.94 -3.08 17.96
C MET A 36 -3.08 -2.57 16.52
N PRO A 37 -3.83 -1.48 16.24
CA PRO A 37 -3.93 -0.94 14.90
C PRO A 37 -2.58 -0.44 14.38
N ASN A 38 -1.73 0.14 15.24
CA ASN A 38 -0.41 0.61 14.85
C ASN A 38 0.47 -0.56 14.34
N THR A 39 0.58 -1.64 15.11
CA THR A 39 1.32 -2.85 14.72
C THR A 39 0.74 -3.47 13.45
N ALA A 40 -0.59 -3.56 13.33
CA ALA A 40 -1.22 -4.09 12.12
C ALA A 40 -0.90 -3.25 10.87
N CYS A 41 -0.95 -1.92 10.96
CA CYS A 41 -0.61 -1.02 9.86
C CYS A 41 0.88 -1.11 9.51
N PHE A 42 1.77 -1.16 10.52
CA PHE A 42 3.20 -1.36 10.32
C PHE A 42 3.49 -2.67 9.59
N THR A 43 2.95 -3.80 10.06
CA THR A 43 3.19 -5.11 9.44
C THR A 43 2.65 -5.15 8.01
N PHE A 44 1.43 -4.62 7.79
CA PHE A 44 0.85 -4.57 6.45
C PHE A 44 1.69 -3.74 5.47
N THR A 45 2.05 -2.51 5.85
CA THR A 45 2.84 -1.63 4.99
C THR A 45 4.25 -2.16 4.73
N TRP A 46 4.88 -2.81 5.72
CA TRP A 46 6.15 -3.52 5.54
C TRP A 46 6.04 -4.65 4.51
N LEU A 47 5.01 -5.49 4.61
CA LEU A 47 4.76 -6.58 3.65
C LEU A 47 4.45 -6.04 2.24
N CYS A 48 3.69 -4.94 2.12
CA CYS A 48 3.45 -4.29 0.83
C CYS A 48 4.74 -3.77 0.20
N CYS A 49 5.62 -3.13 0.98
CA CYS A 49 6.93 -2.69 0.51
C CYS A 49 7.78 -3.89 0.02
N ALA A 50 7.79 -5.01 0.76
CA ALA A 50 8.50 -6.21 0.34
C ALA A 50 7.92 -6.85 -0.93
N MET A 51 6.58 -6.88 -1.06
CA MET A 51 5.93 -7.39 -2.27
C MET A 51 6.25 -6.50 -3.48
N TYR A 52 6.22 -5.18 -3.32
CA TYR A 52 6.48 -4.25 -4.41
C TYR A 52 7.93 -4.31 -4.88
N THR A 53 8.92 -4.52 -4.01
CA THR A 53 10.31 -4.71 -4.46
C THR A 53 10.47 -5.97 -5.31
N ILE A 54 9.77 -7.06 -4.97
CA ILE A 54 9.76 -8.29 -5.80
C ILE A 54 9.17 -7.99 -7.19
N ILE A 55 8.00 -7.35 -7.25
CA ILE A 55 7.34 -7.07 -8.53
C ILE A 55 8.16 -6.08 -9.38
N ILE A 56 8.71 -5.02 -8.77
CA ILE A 56 9.56 -4.04 -9.46
C ILE A 56 10.78 -4.74 -10.07
N ARG A 57 11.46 -5.60 -9.30
CA ARG A 57 12.62 -6.35 -9.78
C ARG A 57 12.26 -7.24 -10.97
N ASP A 58 11.16 -7.98 -10.89
CA ASP A 58 10.75 -8.90 -11.95
C ASP A 58 10.32 -8.14 -13.23
N MET A 59 9.65 -6.99 -13.08
CA MET A 59 9.28 -6.11 -14.21
C MET A 59 10.50 -5.43 -14.84
N LEU A 60 11.42 -4.89 -14.03
CA LEU A 60 12.67 -4.29 -14.53
C LEU A 60 13.48 -5.31 -15.33
N ARG A 61 13.67 -6.51 -14.79
CA ARG A 61 14.38 -7.59 -15.50
C ARG A 61 13.70 -7.94 -16.82
N SER A 62 12.38 -8.07 -16.81
CA SER A 62 11.61 -8.40 -18.02
C SER A 62 11.70 -7.31 -19.09
N LEU A 63 11.71 -6.02 -18.69
CA LEU A 63 11.84 -4.89 -19.60
C LEU A 63 13.25 -4.76 -20.18
N LEU A 64 14.29 -4.97 -19.36
CA LEU A 64 15.68 -4.94 -19.81
C LEU A 64 15.94 -6.03 -20.86
N LEU A 65 15.41 -7.24 -20.63
CA LEU A 65 15.47 -8.33 -21.61
C LEU A 65 14.71 -7.98 -22.90
N ALA A 66 13.56 -7.30 -22.80
CA ALA A 66 12.79 -6.88 -23.97
C ALA A 66 13.50 -5.83 -24.84
N ILE A 67 14.39 -5.03 -24.25
CA ILE A 67 15.22 -4.03 -24.97
C ILE A 67 16.52 -4.66 -25.51
N GLY A 68 16.80 -5.93 -25.19
CA GLY A 68 18.02 -6.61 -25.65
C GLY A 68 19.28 -6.18 -24.89
N MET A 69 19.14 -5.70 -23.65
CA MET A 69 20.28 -5.36 -22.79
C MET A 69 21.14 -6.60 -22.50
N ALA A 70 22.46 -6.40 -22.43
CA ALA A 70 23.41 -7.47 -22.14
C ALA A 70 23.17 -8.12 -20.77
N GLU A 71 23.57 -9.38 -20.62
CA GLU A 71 23.33 -10.18 -19.41
C GLU A 71 23.82 -9.49 -18.13
N ALA A 72 24.92 -8.73 -18.22
CA ALA A 72 25.48 -7.96 -17.12
C ALA A 72 24.47 -6.99 -16.47
N TRP A 73 23.61 -6.35 -17.27
CA TRP A 73 22.55 -5.42 -16.80
C TRP A 73 21.27 -6.13 -16.33
N THR A 74 21.16 -7.42 -16.61
CA THR A 74 20.02 -8.25 -16.18
C THR A 74 20.36 -9.15 -14.98
N SER A 75 21.60 -9.02 -14.48
CA SER A 75 22.08 -9.69 -13.27
C SER A 75 21.25 -9.26 -12.05
N LYS A 76 21.19 -10.11 -11.02
CA LYS A 76 20.37 -9.83 -9.83
C LYS A 76 20.84 -8.56 -9.14
N GLU A 77 22.15 -8.35 -9.11
CA GLU A 77 22.85 -7.25 -8.45
C GLU A 77 22.55 -5.92 -9.15
N SER A 78 22.64 -5.88 -10.48
CA SER A 78 22.36 -4.66 -11.27
C SER A 78 20.90 -4.23 -11.19
N VAL A 79 19.95 -5.18 -11.30
CA VAL A 79 18.52 -4.88 -11.18
C VAL A 79 18.18 -4.39 -9.77
N CYS A 80 18.76 -4.99 -8.74
CA CYS A 80 18.60 -4.52 -7.36
C CYS A 80 19.16 -3.10 -7.17
N ALA A 81 20.34 -2.81 -7.73
CA ALA A 81 20.92 -1.47 -7.67
C ALA A 81 20.04 -0.43 -8.37
N MET A 82 19.54 -0.74 -9.58
CA MET A 82 18.60 0.12 -10.30
C MET A 82 17.31 0.35 -9.51
N MET A 83 16.75 -0.70 -8.91
CA MET A 83 15.56 -0.58 -8.08
C MET A 83 15.79 0.38 -6.91
N VAL A 84 16.92 0.26 -6.20
CA VAL A 84 17.26 1.19 -5.09
C VAL A 84 17.42 2.61 -5.61
N LEU A 85 18.12 2.81 -6.73
CA LEU A 85 18.30 4.13 -7.35
C LEU A 85 16.97 4.77 -7.78
N LEU A 86 16.00 3.98 -8.23
CA LEU A 86 14.66 4.45 -8.59
C LEU A 86 13.80 4.74 -7.35
N LEU A 87 13.84 3.89 -6.34
CA LEU A 87 12.99 4.02 -5.15
C LEU A 87 13.48 5.09 -4.17
N LEU A 88 14.80 5.24 -4.00
CA LEU A 88 15.38 6.16 -3.03
C LEU A 88 14.91 7.62 -3.20
N PRO A 89 14.99 8.26 -4.37
CA PRO A 89 14.52 9.64 -4.53
C PRO A 89 13.01 9.76 -4.30
N LEU A 90 12.25 8.72 -4.65
CA LEU A 90 10.79 8.69 -4.49
C LEU A 90 10.38 8.54 -3.01
N CYS A 91 11.10 7.74 -2.22
CA CYS A 91 10.87 7.56 -0.79
C CYS A 91 11.30 8.77 0.07
N LEU A 92 12.21 9.60 -0.45
CA LEU A 92 12.68 10.82 0.21
C LEU A 92 11.73 12.02 0.00
N LEU A 93 10.68 11.87 -0.82
CA LEU A 93 9.69 12.92 -1.02
C LEU A 93 8.86 13.15 0.25
N ARG A 94 8.98 14.36 0.80
CA ARG A 94 8.38 14.74 2.09
C ARG A 94 6.89 15.16 1.99
N SER A 95 6.37 15.40 0.78
CA SER A 95 5.03 15.97 0.60
C SER A 95 4.11 15.08 -0.25
N LEU A 96 2.89 14.88 0.26
CA LEU A 96 1.82 14.15 -0.43
C LEU A 96 1.29 14.90 -1.67
N SER A 97 1.47 16.21 -1.76
CA SER A 97 1.02 17.03 -2.91
C SER A 97 1.78 16.71 -4.19
N SER A 98 3.09 16.48 -4.11
CA SER A 98 3.89 16.02 -5.26
C SER A 98 3.50 14.62 -5.72
N LEU A 99 2.91 13.83 -4.83
CA LEU A 99 2.53 12.44 -5.07
C LEU A 99 1.16 12.30 -5.77
N ALA A 100 0.33 13.35 -5.75
CA ALA A 100 -0.95 13.34 -6.46
C ALA A 100 -0.76 13.14 -7.98
N TYR A 101 0.26 13.77 -8.57
CA TYR A 101 0.61 13.60 -9.97
C TYR A 101 1.05 12.16 -10.28
N THR A 102 1.87 11.56 -9.40
CA THR A 102 2.31 10.18 -9.57
C THR A 102 1.15 9.18 -9.42
N SER A 103 0.19 9.45 -8.53
CA SER A 103 -1.03 8.63 -8.41
C SER A 103 -1.89 8.68 -9.67
N PHE A 104 -1.98 9.83 -10.33
CA PHE A 104 -2.68 9.95 -11.62
C PHE A 104 -2.02 9.08 -12.71
N PHE A 105 -0.69 9.16 -12.85
CA PHE A 105 0.03 8.31 -13.79
C PHE A 105 -0.09 6.82 -13.44
N GLY A 106 -0.06 6.46 -12.15
CA GLY A 106 -0.27 5.08 -11.73
C GLY A 106 -1.66 4.55 -12.06
N MET A 107 -2.70 5.38 -11.94
CA MET A 107 -4.05 5.04 -12.36
C MET A 107 -4.15 4.82 -13.87
N LEU A 108 -3.54 5.69 -14.68
CA LEU A 108 -3.47 5.50 -16.13
C LEU A 108 -2.77 4.19 -16.49
N GLY A 109 -1.70 3.84 -15.78
CA GLY A 109 -1.00 2.57 -15.97
C GLY A 109 -1.90 1.36 -15.68
N CYS A 110 -2.68 1.40 -14.60
CA CYS A 110 -3.66 0.35 -14.30
C CYS A 110 -4.75 0.24 -15.38
N LEU A 111 -5.30 1.37 -15.83
CA LEU A 111 -6.31 1.38 -16.90
C LEU A 111 -5.76 0.84 -18.22
N TYR A 112 -4.53 1.23 -18.58
CA TYR A 112 -3.84 0.69 -19.76
C TYR A 112 -3.67 -0.82 -19.66
N THR A 113 -3.17 -1.33 -18.53
CA THR A 113 -2.94 -2.78 -18.35
C THR A 113 -4.25 -3.57 -18.39
N THR A 114 -5.32 -3.06 -17.77
CA THR A 114 -6.65 -3.68 -17.85
C THR A 114 -7.20 -3.66 -19.28
N GLY A 115 -7.13 -2.52 -19.97
CA GLY A 115 -7.56 -2.39 -21.35
C GLY A 115 -6.79 -3.31 -22.30
N PHE A 116 -5.48 -3.42 -22.11
CA PHE A 116 -4.62 -4.36 -22.83
C PHE A 116 -5.05 -5.82 -22.62
N ALA A 117 -5.29 -6.24 -21.38
CA ALA A 117 -5.70 -7.61 -21.08
C ALA A 117 -7.05 -7.94 -21.74
N ILE A 118 -8.02 -7.03 -21.66
CA ILE A 118 -9.32 -7.17 -22.33
C ILE A 118 -9.14 -7.24 -23.85
N TYR A 119 -8.33 -6.34 -24.44
CA TYR A 119 -8.07 -6.32 -25.87
C TYR A 119 -7.45 -7.64 -26.37
N ARG A 120 -6.45 -8.17 -25.65
CA ARG A 120 -5.82 -9.45 -25.99
C ARG A 120 -6.75 -10.64 -25.87
N HIS A 121 -7.64 -10.62 -24.88
CA HIS A 121 -8.68 -11.62 -24.75
C HIS A 121 -9.64 -11.59 -25.94
N VAL A 122 -10.23 -10.44 -26.25
CA VAL A 122 -11.22 -10.27 -27.33
C VAL A 122 -10.63 -10.64 -28.70
N LYS A 123 -9.36 -10.31 -28.93
CA LYS A 123 -8.68 -10.65 -30.17
C LYS A 123 -8.31 -12.14 -30.28
N GLY A 124 -8.26 -12.87 -29.17
CA GLY A 124 -7.96 -14.29 -29.15
C GLY A 124 -6.50 -14.62 -29.51
N ASP A 125 -5.56 -13.68 -29.38
CA ASP A 125 -4.16 -13.89 -29.80
C ASP A 125 -3.46 -15.01 -29.00
N TYR A 126 -3.96 -15.32 -27.80
CA TYR A 126 -3.48 -16.37 -26.91
C TYR A 126 -4.39 -17.61 -26.86
N ALA A 127 -5.52 -17.59 -27.58
CA ALA A 127 -6.41 -18.74 -27.71
C ALA A 127 -5.86 -19.76 -28.72
N LYS A 128 -6.43 -20.97 -28.76
CA LYS A 128 -5.99 -22.02 -29.71
C LYS A 128 -6.06 -21.52 -31.15
N GLY A 129 -4.92 -21.47 -31.84
CA GLY A 129 -4.80 -20.91 -33.20
C GLY A 129 -4.46 -19.42 -33.28
N GLY A 130 -4.35 -18.74 -32.13
CA GLY A 130 -3.92 -17.34 -32.02
C GLY A 130 -2.42 -17.16 -32.27
N ARG A 131 -2.03 -15.91 -32.58
CA ARG A 131 -0.67 -15.54 -32.98
C ARG A 131 0.41 -15.96 -31.99
N PHE A 132 0.13 -15.91 -30.69
CA PHE A 132 1.08 -16.22 -29.62
C PHE A 132 0.89 -17.60 -29.01
N PHE A 133 -0.15 -18.36 -29.42
CA PHE A 133 -0.46 -19.66 -28.83
C PHE A 133 0.65 -20.69 -29.01
N GLN A 134 1.26 -20.72 -30.20
CA GLN A 134 2.36 -21.65 -30.48
C GLN A 134 3.67 -21.26 -29.79
N LEU A 135 3.84 -19.97 -29.47
CA LEU A 135 5.01 -19.43 -28.78
C LEU A 135 4.97 -19.66 -27.26
N LEU A 136 3.80 -19.98 -26.71
CA LEU A 136 3.65 -20.36 -25.30
C LEU A 136 4.21 -21.77 -25.07
N ALA A 137 4.99 -21.91 -23.99
CA ALA A 137 5.36 -23.21 -23.47
C ALA A 137 4.11 -24.06 -23.20
N LEU A 138 4.20 -25.38 -23.44
CA LEU A 138 3.06 -26.30 -23.34
C LEU A 138 2.33 -26.18 -21.98
N GLU A 139 3.10 -26.03 -20.91
CA GLU A 139 2.64 -25.89 -19.52
C GLU A 139 1.94 -24.56 -19.21
N ARG A 140 2.04 -23.57 -20.12
CA ARG A 140 1.43 -22.22 -19.97
C ARG A 140 0.28 -21.99 -20.93
N ARG A 141 -0.11 -23.00 -21.71
CA ARG A 141 -1.25 -22.89 -22.62
C ARG A 141 -2.55 -22.80 -21.82
N PRO A 142 -3.56 -22.06 -22.30
CA PRO A 142 -4.80 -21.90 -21.56
C PRO A 142 -5.47 -23.25 -21.27
N LYS A 143 -5.84 -23.46 -20.01
CA LYS A 143 -6.57 -24.65 -19.55
C LYS A 143 -7.76 -24.19 -18.74
N PHE A 144 -8.94 -24.64 -19.10
CA PHE A 144 -10.16 -24.38 -18.36
C PHE A 144 -10.59 -25.68 -17.71
N GLY A 145 -10.78 -25.64 -16.39
CA GLY A 145 -11.33 -26.74 -15.61
C GLY A 145 -12.76 -26.41 -15.20
N ASP A 146 -13.60 -27.44 -15.11
CA ASP A 146 -15.02 -27.30 -14.75
C ASP A 146 -15.27 -27.36 -13.23
N GLU A 147 -14.23 -27.67 -12.44
CA GLU A 147 -14.37 -27.89 -11.00
C GLU A 147 -13.97 -26.67 -10.16
N ILE A 148 -14.86 -26.29 -9.24
CA ILE A 148 -14.58 -25.25 -8.24
C ILE A 148 -13.65 -25.82 -7.17
N ASN A 149 -12.41 -25.35 -7.16
CA ASN A 149 -11.46 -25.71 -6.11
C ASN A 149 -11.64 -24.79 -4.89
N ILE A 150 -12.13 -25.35 -3.77
CA ILE A 150 -12.40 -24.61 -2.53
C ILE A 150 -11.14 -23.91 -2.01
N SER A 151 -9.96 -24.54 -2.10
CA SER A 151 -8.70 -23.94 -1.66
C SER A 151 -8.35 -22.70 -2.49
N LYS A 152 -8.52 -22.75 -3.82
CA LYS A 152 -8.33 -21.58 -4.70
C LYS A 152 -9.35 -20.46 -4.40
N LEU A 153 -10.58 -20.83 -4.05
CA LEU A 153 -11.62 -19.86 -3.64
C LEU A 153 -11.25 -19.15 -2.33
N LEU A 154 -10.75 -19.87 -1.32
CA LEU A 154 -10.31 -19.25 -0.07
C LEU A 154 -9.15 -18.28 -0.29
N VAL A 155 -8.17 -18.67 -1.12
CA VAL A 155 -7.08 -17.78 -1.52
C VAL A 155 -7.62 -16.53 -2.22
N LEU A 156 -8.58 -16.67 -3.14
CA LEU A 156 -9.24 -15.55 -3.82
C LEU A 156 -9.90 -14.58 -2.83
N ILE A 157 -10.63 -15.09 -1.83
CA ILE A 157 -11.26 -14.28 -0.77
C ILE A 157 -10.20 -13.51 0.02
N SER A 158 -9.07 -14.15 0.36
CA SER A 158 -7.95 -13.49 1.04
C SER A 158 -7.33 -12.38 0.18
N TYR A 159 -7.16 -12.59 -1.12
CA TYR A 159 -6.66 -11.55 -2.04
C TYR A 159 -7.61 -10.36 -2.14
N PHE A 160 -8.92 -10.60 -2.22
CA PHE A 160 -9.91 -9.52 -2.25
C PHE A 160 -9.83 -8.63 -1.02
N HIS A 161 -9.57 -9.17 0.17
CA HIS A 161 -9.33 -8.36 1.35
C HIS A 161 -8.13 -7.41 1.15
N GLY A 162 -6.99 -7.95 0.71
CA GLY A 162 -5.77 -7.17 0.50
C GLY A 162 -5.92 -6.05 -0.55
N CYS A 163 -6.71 -6.26 -1.60
CA CYS A 163 -6.94 -5.26 -2.65
C CYS A 163 -7.64 -3.98 -2.16
N TYR A 164 -8.39 -4.05 -1.05
CA TYR A 164 -9.17 -2.91 -0.53
C TYR A 164 -8.69 -2.44 0.86
N GLN A 165 -7.46 -2.79 1.23
CA GLN A 165 -6.88 -2.45 2.52
C GLN A 165 -6.16 -1.10 2.47
N VAL A 166 -6.94 -0.02 2.54
CA VAL A 166 -6.47 1.38 2.49
C VAL A 166 -6.88 2.22 3.71
N HIS A 167 -7.56 1.60 4.67
CA HIS A 167 -8.17 2.26 5.83
C HIS A 167 -7.19 3.00 6.73
N PHE A 168 -5.93 2.56 6.79
CA PHE A 168 -4.90 3.19 7.61
C PHE A 168 -4.59 4.64 7.18
N ASP A 169 -4.83 4.98 5.92
CA ASP A 169 -4.65 6.34 5.40
C ASP A 169 -5.95 7.17 5.43
N ALA A 170 -7.09 6.60 5.82
CA ALA A 170 -8.38 7.31 5.82
C ALA A 170 -8.35 8.68 6.55
N PRO A 171 -7.73 8.80 7.74
CA PRO A 171 -7.62 10.10 8.42
C PRO A 171 -6.84 11.14 7.59
N LYS A 172 -5.72 10.72 6.98
CA LYS A 172 -4.89 11.62 6.15
C LYS A 172 -5.66 12.12 4.93
N PHE A 173 -6.37 11.23 4.25
CA PHE A 173 -7.19 11.61 3.08
C PHE A 173 -8.35 12.52 3.47
N PHE A 174 -9.05 12.22 4.58
CA PHE A 174 -10.15 13.04 5.07
C PHE A 174 -9.72 14.49 5.36
N HIS A 175 -8.60 14.69 6.05
CA HIS A 175 -8.09 16.04 6.36
C HIS A 175 -7.45 16.74 5.17
N SER A 176 -6.99 16.00 4.16
CA SER A 176 -6.45 16.56 2.92
C SER A 176 -7.54 17.14 1.99
N LEU A 177 -8.81 16.80 2.22
CA LEU A 177 -9.93 17.36 1.48
C LEU A 177 -10.22 18.80 1.92
N SER A 178 -10.28 19.73 0.97
CA SER A 178 -10.72 21.11 1.21
C SER A 178 -11.95 21.46 0.35
N PRO A 179 -13.13 21.70 0.94
CA PRO A 179 -13.48 21.58 2.37
C PRO A 179 -13.67 20.12 2.82
N SER A 180 -13.28 19.80 4.06
CA SER A 180 -13.32 18.46 4.68
C SER A 180 -14.73 18.05 5.11
N THR A 181 -15.66 17.96 4.15
CA THR A 181 -17.06 17.57 4.42
C THR A 181 -17.28 16.08 4.23
N LEU A 182 -18.08 15.47 5.13
CA LEU A 182 -18.41 14.04 5.05
C LEU A 182 -19.13 13.66 3.75
N ARG A 183 -20.02 14.52 3.26
CA ARG A 183 -20.72 14.28 1.99
C ARG A 183 -19.74 14.09 0.83
N ARG A 184 -18.74 14.98 0.72
CA ARG A 184 -17.74 14.92 -0.36
C ARG A 184 -16.81 13.72 -0.18
N PHE A 185 -16.37 13.47 1.05
CA PHE A 185 -15.56 12.29 1.37
C PHE A 185 -16.29 11.00 0.96
N ASN A 186 -17.56 10.85 1.34
CA ASN A 186 -18.37 9.67 0.99
C ASN A 186 -18.52 9.51 -0.52
N VAL A 187 -18.85 10.56 -1.26
CA VAL A 187 -18.96 10.48 -2.73
C VAL A 187 -17.66 9.98 -3.34
N LEU A 188 -16.51 10.54 -2.94
CA LEU A 188 -15.20 10.12 -3.43
C LEU A 188 -14.83 8.70 -3.00
N THR A 189 -15.14 8.31 -1.77
CA THR A 189 -14.89 6.95 -1.27
C THR A 189 -15.69 5.93 -2.08
N TYR A 190 -17.01 6.08 -2.15
CA TYR A 190 -17.84 5.11 -2.88
C TYR A 190 -17.51 5.09 -4.37
N SER A 191 -17.30 6.23 -5.01
CA SER A 191 -16.92 6.26 -6.44
C SER A 191 -15.57 5.58 -6.68
N SER A 192 -14.55 5.87 -5.85
CA SER A 192 -13.20 5.33 -6.05
C SER A 192 -13.15 3.82 -5.82
N PHE A 193 -13.80 3.31 -4.77
CA PHE A 193 -13.88 1.87 -4.51
C PHE A 193 -14.65 1.13 -5.62
N THR A 194 -15.73 1.71 -6.14
CA THR A 194 -16.48 1.12 -7.25
C THR A 194 -15.64 1.10 -8.54
N ILE A 195 -14.98 2.20 -8.89
CA ILE A 195 -14.12 2.25 -10.08
C ILE A 195 -12.97 1.25 -9.95
N ALA A 196 -12.28 1.22 -8.81
CA ALA A 196 -11.20 0.26 -8.54
C ALA A 196 -11.70 -1.19 -8.66
N GLY A 197 -12.89 -1.48 -8.14
CA GLY A 197 -13.49 -2.80 -8.24
C GLY A 197 -13.86 -3.21 -9.67
N LEU A 198 -14.38 -2.29 -10.48
CA LEU A 198 -14.68 -2.56 -11.89
C LEU A 198 -13.39 -2.80 -12.70
N VAL A 199 -12.35 -1.99 -12.47
CA VAL A 199 -11.06 -2.16 -13.15
C VAL A 199 -10.38 -3.47 -12.74
N GLY A 200 -10.40 -3.79 -11.45
CA GLY A 200 -9.86 -5.05 -10.93
C GLY A 200 -10.63 -6.27 -11.44
N ALA A 201 -11.97 -6.23 -11.42
CA ALA A 201 -12.81 -7.29 -11.96
C ALA A 201 -12.57 -7.49 -13.46
N GLY A 202 -12.46 -6.41 -14.24
CA GLY A 202 -12.14 -6.48 -15.67
C GLY A 202 -10.80 -7.16 -15.93
N LEU A 203 -9.76 -6.82 -15.17
CA LEU A 203 -8.44 -7.46 -15.29
C LEU A 203 -8.49 -8.94 -14.92
N MET A 204 -9.17 -9.29 -13.82
CA MET A 204 -9.31 -10.68 -13.36
C MET A 204 -10.09 -11.53 -14.35
N ILE A 205 -11.23 -11.04 -14.84
CA ILE A 205 -12.07 -11.74 -15.82
C ILE A 205 -11.28 -11.92 -17.12
N ALA A 206 -10.67 -10.85 -17.66
CA ALA A 206 -9.89 -10.95 -18.89
C ALA A 206 -8.69 -11.90 -18.75
N GLY A 207 -7.97 -11.83 -17.63
CA GLY A 207 -6.84 -12.72 -17.35
C GLY A 207 -7.28 -14.18 -17.28
N PHE A 208 -8.32 -14.48 -16.51
CA PHE A 208 -8.85 -15.83 -16.40
C PHE A 208 -9.40 -16.35 -17.73
N LEU A 209 -10.16 -15.55 -18.48
CA LEU A 209 -10.67 -15.97 -19.80
C LEU A 209 -9.56 -16.11 -20.85
N THR A 210 -8.38 -15.54 -20.63
CA THR A 210 -7.23 -15.68 -21.55
C THR A 210 -6.38 -16.90 -21.24
N PHE A 211 -6.07 -17.18 -19.97
CA PHE A 211 -5.11 -18.22 -19.58
C PHE A 211 -5.72 -19.36 -18.73
N GLY A 212 -6.94 -19.18 -18.22
CA GLY A 212 -7.63 -20.15 -17.38
C GLY A 212 -6.85 -20.46 -16.10
N GLU A 213 -6.73 -21.75 -15.78
CA GLU A 213 -6.01 -22.25 -14.60
C GLU A 213 -4.53 -21.91 -14.57
N HIS A 214 -3.92 -21.64 -15.73
CA HIS A 214 -2.49 -21.31 -15.83
C HIS A 214 -2.20 -19.81 -15.67
N SER A 215 -3.17 -19.02 -15.21
CA SER A 215 -2.97 -17.60 -14.88
C SER A 215 -2.01 -17.47 -13.69
N GLU A 216 -0.90 -16.76 -13.89
CA GLU A 216 0.07 -16.44 -12.84
C GLU A 216 -0.46 -15.31 -11.95
N SER A 217 0.05 -15.23 -10.71
CA SER A 217 -0.30 -14.15 -9.78
C SER A 217 0.07 -12.77 -10.31
N LEU A 218 1.20 -12.67 -11.02
CA LEU A 218 1.54 -11.52 -11.87
C LEU A 218 1.16 -11.82 -13.32
N LEU A 219 -0.08 -11.49 -13.67
CA LEU A 219 -0.69 -11.82 -14.97
C LEU A 219 0.19 -11.44 -16.20
N LEU A 220 0.95 -10.34 -16.11
CA LEU A 220 1.83 -9.89 -17.19
C LEU A 220 2.98 -10.88 -17.52
N ASN A 221 3.28 -11.82 -16.62
CA ASN A 221 4.25 -12.89 -16.85
C ASN A 221 3.71 -14.00 -17.75
N ASN A 222 2.38 -14.12 -17.91
CA ASN A 222 1.78 -15.08 -18.85
C ASN A 222 1.96 -14.65 -20.31
N TYR A 223 2.03 -13.34 -20.56
CA TYR A 223 2.17 -12.82 -21.92
C TYR A 223 3.58 -13.05 -22.45
N HIS A 224 3.69 -13.47 -23.71
CA HIS A 224 4.98 -13.68 -24.37
C HIS A 224 5.81 -12.39 -24.49
N SER A 225 7.15 -12.49 -24.50
CA SER A 225 8.07 -11.34 -24.59
C SER A 225 7.97 -10.58 -25.92
N ASN A 226 7.75 -11.30 -27.03
CA ASN A 226 7.51 -10.70 -28.36
C ASN A 226 6.20 -9.90 -28.47
N ASP A 227 5.35 -9.91 -27.44
CA ASP A 227 4.17 -9.04 -27.41
C ASP A 227 4.57 -7.62 -26.97
N GLN A 228 4.70 -6.73 -27.95
CA GLN A 228 5.02 -5.32 -27.72
C GLN A 228 3.97 -4.61 -26.85
N LEU A 229 2.67 -4.92 -26.98
CA LEU A 229 1.64 -4.32 -26.15
C LEU A 229 1.76 -4.80 -24.70
N ALA A 230 2.15 -6.07 -24.49
CA ALA A 230 2.46 -6.60 -23.16
C ALA A 230 3.71 -5.92 -22.56
N THR A 231 4.71 -5.61 -23.37
CA THR A 231 5.90 -4.86 -22.92
C THR A 231 5.53 -3.45 -22.45
N TRP A 232 4.67 -2.75 -23.19
CA TRP A 232 4.12 -1.48 -22.73
C TRP A 232 3.28 -1.63 -21.46
N ALA A 233 2.53 -2.74 -21.31
CA ALA A 233 1.76 -3.01 -20.09
C ALA A 233 2.68 -3.26 -18.88
N ARG A 234 3.81 -3.96 -19.08
CA ARG A 234 4.83 -4.14 -18.04
C ARG A 234 5.43 -2.81 -17.62
N LEU A 235 5.73 -1.92 -18.57
CA LEU A 235 6.24 -0.58 -18.26
C LEU A 235 5.18 0.25 -17.51
N ALA A 236 3.94 0.23 -17.97
CA ALA A 236 2.82 0.93 -17.33
C ALA A 236 2.58 0.45 -15.89
N THR A 237 2.58 -0.87 -15.68
CA THR A 237 2.47 -1.46 -14.34
C THR A 237 3.69 -1.16 -13.48
N LEU A 238 4.92 -1.19 -14.02
CA LEU A 238 6.12 -0.79 -13.29
C LEU A 238 6.02 0.66 -12.80
N VAL A 239 5.67 1.60 -13.69
CA VAL A 239 5.47 3.01 -13.32
C VAL A 239 4.40 3.13 -12.24
N SER A 240 3.27 2.43 -12.39
CA SER A 240 2.19 2.45 -11.40
C SER A 240 2.64 1.99 -10.00
N ILE A 241 3.42 0.91 -9.93
CA ILE A 241 3.95 0.38 -8.67
C ILE A 241 5.02 1.33 -8.09
N LEU A 242 5.90 1.88 -8.92
CA LEU A 242 6.88 2.88 -8.48
C LEU A 242 6.19 4.12 -7.89
N CYS A 243 5.11 4.59 -8.49
CA CYS A 243 4.31 5.70 -7.99
C CYS A 243 3.55 5.36 -6.69
N SER A 244 3.22 4.09 -6.47
CA SER A 244 2.50 3.62 -5.28
C SER A 244 3.43 3.30 -4.11
N TYR A 245 4.69 2.96 -4.37
CA TYR A 245 5.66 2.57 -3.33
C TYR A 245 5.84 3.62 -2.22
N PRO A 246 6.00 4.93 -2.52
CA PRO A 246 6.17 5.95 -1.48
C PRO A 246 4.99 6.06 -0.51
N LEU A 247 3.77 5.73 -0.94
CA LEU A 247 2.58 5.73 -0.07
C LEU A 247 2.73 4.68 1.04
N PHE A 248 3.05 3.44 0.66
CA PHE A 248 3.27 2.35 1.63
C PHE A 248 4.51 2.58 2.47
N PHE A 249 5.60 3.09 1.88
CA PHE A 249 6.80 3.43 2.63
C PHE A 249 6.53 4.52 3.67
N GLY A 250 5.72 5.53 3.35
CA GLY A 250 5.28 6.54 4.30
C GLY A 250 4.47 5.98 5.47
N GLY A 251 3.58 5.01 5.20
CA GLY A 251 2.86 4.26 6.24
C GLY A 251 3.80 3.44 7.13
N PHE A 252 4.76 2.74 6.53
CA PHE A 252 5.79 1.97 7.24
C PHE A 252 6.65 2.87 8.15
N ALA A 253 7.14 3.99 7.63
CA ALA A 253 7.95 4.94 8.38
C ALA A 253 7.15 5.57 9.54
N SER A 254 5.87 5.91 9.31
CA SER A 254 4.98 6.43 10.36
C SER A 254 4.75 5.40 11.46
N GLY A 255 4.54 4.13 11.10
CA GLY A 255 4.35 3.04 12.06
C GLY A 255 5.57 2.80 12.95
N ILE A 256 6.80 2.91 12.41
CA ILE A 256 8.03 2.83 13.21
C ILE A 256 8.09 3.95 14.25
N ILE A 257 7.78 5.19 13.83
CA ILE A 257 7.82 6.36 14.71
C ILE A 257 6.79 6.19 15.84
N GLU A 258 5.56 5.80 15.52
CA GLU A 258 4.51 5.57 16.51
C GLU A 258 4.86 4.43 17.46
N LEU A 259 5.37 3.30 16.96
CA LEU A 259 5.77 2.16 17.79
C LEU A 259 6.92 2.50 18.73
N THR A 260 7.91 3.25 18.24
CA THR A 260 9.03 3.73 19.06
C THR A 260 8.53 4.67 20.17
N ALA A 261 7.62 5.58 19.85
CA ALA A 261 7.02 6.49 20.82
C ALA A 261 6.22 5.73 21.90
N ASP A 262 5.50 4.67 21.52
CA ASP A 262 4.75 3.84 22.46
C ASP A 262 5.68 3.06 23.41
N ILE A 263 6.79 2.51 22.90
CA ILE A 263 7.82 1.84 23.70
C ILE A 263 8.40 2.83 24.73
N LEU A 264 8.80 4.02 24.29
CA LEU A 264 9.34 5.06 25.19
C LEU A 264 8.33 5.47 26.27
N ARG A 265 7.06 5.69 25.90
CA ARG A 265 5.98 6.01 26.87
C ARG A 265 5.68 4.88 27.85
N SER A 266 5.90 3.63 27.45
CA SER A 266 5.73 2.48 28.34
C SER A 266 6.86 2.42 29.38
N SER A 267 8.08 2.77 28.97
CA SER A 267 9.25 2.86 29.85
C SER A 267 9.08 3.97 30.89
N ASP A 268 8.65 5.18 30.47
CA ASP A 268 8.37 6.29 31.39
C ASP A 268 7.25 5.99 32.39
N ARG A 269 6.21 5.23 31.99
CA ARG A 269 5.16 4.82 32.93
C ARG A 269 5.63 3.78 33.94
N GLN A 270 6.61 2.95 33.58
CA GLN A 270 7.25 2.05 34.53
C GLN A 270 8.15 2.82 35.49
N THR A 271 8.96 3.77 35.03
CA THR A 271 9.81 4.58 35.92
C THR A 271 8.98 5.38 36.94
N VAL A 272 7.88 6.02 36.52
CA VAL A 272 6.98 6.75 37.44
C VAL A 272 6.29 5.83 38.44
N LYS A 273 5.89 4.62 38.04
CA LYS A 273 5.33 3.63 38.99
C LYS A 273 6.37 3.11 39.98
N VAL A 274 7.63 3.01 39.56
CA VAL A 274 8.74 2.61 40.42
C VAL A 274 9.13 3.75 41.37
N GLU A 275 9.07 5.02 40.95
CA GLU A 275 9.29 6.18 41.82
C GLU A 275 8.15 6.42 42.83
N GLY A 276 6.93 5.96 42.54
CA GLY A 276 5.78 5.99 43.45
C GLY A 276 5.83 4.95 44.59
N VAL A 277 6.84 4.09 44.61
CA VAL A 277 7.19 3.21 45.73
C VAL A 277 8.60 3.61 46.13
N HIS A 278 8.79 4.09 47.36
CA HIS A 278 10.11 4.45 47.89
C HIS A 278 11.12 3.31 47.67
N PHE A 279 11.95 3.44 46.63
CA PHE A 279 13.15 2.65 46.42
C PHE A 279 14.32 3.60 46.16
N TYR A 280 15.10 3.82 47.20
CA TYR A 280 16.45 4.34 47.06
C TYR A 280 17.30 3.28 46.35
N SER A 281 17.71 3.47 45.09
CA SER A 281 19.02 2.98 44.59
C SER A 281 19.35 3.42 43.15
N CYS A 282 20.36 4.30 43.08
CA CYS A 282 21.51 4.27 42.16
C CYS A 282 21.28 4.13 40.63
N LEU A 283 20.87 5.21 39.98
CA LEU A 283 21.40 5.57 38.65
C LEU A 283 22.07 6.95 38.72
N PRO A 284 23.19 7.18 38.00
CA PRO A 284 23.82 8.49 37.99
C PRO A 284 22.88 9.53 37.35
N PRO A 285 22.82 10.76 37.88
CA PRO A 285 21.91 11.78 37.36
C PRO A 285 22.37 12.24 35.97
N LEU A 286 21.45 12.24 35.00
CA LEU A 286 21.64 12.96 33.75
C LEU A 286 21.88 14.47 34.03
N PRO A 287 22.74 15.14 33.23
CA PRO A 287 23.09 16.54 33.43
C PRO A 287 21.88 17.48 33.38
N ARG A 288 21.85 18.44 34.31
CA ARG A 288 20.76 19.38 34.64
C ARG A 288 20.33 20.36 33.52
N LEU A 289 20.73 20.18 32.28
CA LEU A 289 20.56 21.18 31.20
C LEU A 289 19.21 21.17 30.47
N LEU A 290 18.28 20.27 30.82
CA LEU A 290 16.98 20.17 30.13
C LEU A 290 15.74 20.40 31.03
N ARG A 291 15.91 20.84 32.29
CA ARG A 291 14.76 21.32 33.08
C ARG A 291 14.52 22.80 32.79
N ALA A 292 13.68 23.08 31.80
CA ALA A 292 12.98 24.36 31.75
C ALA A 292 12.00 24.41 32.96
N PRO A 293 12.01 25.47 33.78
CA PRO A 293 11.04 25.61 34.86
C PRO A 293 9.66 25.94 34.28
N CYS A 294 8.73 24.99 34.32
CA CYS A 294 7.31 25.29 34.20
C CYS A 294 6.83 25.84 35.54
N SER A 295 6.73 27.17 35.67
CA SER A 295 5.93 27.82 36.70
C SER A 295 4.45 27.72 36.32
N PRO A 296 3.55 27.30 37.23
CA PRO A 296 2.11 27.40 36.99
C PRO A 296 1.66 28.87 37.16
N PRO A 297 0.73 29.39 36.33
CA PRO A 297 0.02 30.61 36.67
C PRO A 297 -1.02 30.28 37.76
N SER A 298 -0.89 30.97 38.89
CA SER A 298 -1.84 31.04 39.99
C SER A 298 -3.14 31.71 39.55
N ASP A 299 -4.26 31.11 39.93
CA ASP A 299 -5.58 31.77 40.01
C ASP A 299 -5.50 33.01 40.91
N GLY A 300 -6.13 34.11 40.48
CA GLY A 300 -6.17 35.35 41.25
C GLY A 300 -6.88 36.49 40.53
N SER A 301 -8.17 36.61 40.79
CA SER A 301 -9.06 37.76 40.56
C SER A 301 -8.39 39.15 40.69
N LEU A 302 -8.72 40.07 39.78
CA LEU A 302 -8.81 41.55 39.94
C LEU A 302 -9.36 42.13 38.62
N LEU A 303 -10.65 42.50 38.54
CA LEU A 303 -11.13 43.89 38.62
C LEU A 303 -10.51 44.87 37.60
N ARG A 304 -11.15 45.01 36.43
CA ARG A 304 -11.75 46.24 35.84
C ARG A 304 -11.95 46.10 34.33
#